data_AF-A0A9D2FQ45-F1
#
_entry.id   AF-A0A9D2FQ45-F1
#
_cell.length_a   1.000
_cell.length_b   1.000
_cell.length_c   1.000
_cell.angle_alpha   90.00
_cell.angle_beta   90.00
_cell.angle_gamma   90.00
#
_symmetry.space_group_name_H-M   'P 1'
#
loop_
_entity.id
_entity.type
_entity.pdbx_description
1 polymer ?
#
loop_
_entity_poly.entity_id
_entity_poly.type
_entity_poly.pdbx_seq_one_letter_code
_entity_poly.pdbx_strand_id
1 'polypeptide(L)'
;IGSECYNPNSYDGWNDVEGCEFRYPISIRTQSGDFTKVKTNINTTPLLSKEDITPDSIKYMKYKFGSNELFIGLGIIKALEFLERTYGLDFNELAKQQNISTTTKRP
;
A
#
# COMPACT_ATOMS: atom_id res chain seq x y z
N ILE A 1 -0.32 -7.12 -2.53
CA ILE A 1 -0.93 -6.96 -1.17
C ILE A 1 -2.41 -6.65 -1.26
N GLY A 2 -2.84 -5.51 -1.83
CA GLY A 2 -4.28 -5.19 -1.91
C GLY A 2 -5.09 -6.09 -2.87
N SER A 3 -4.42 -6.83 -3.76
CA SER A 3 -4.97 -7.93 -4.58
C SER A 3 -5.01 -9.26 -3.84
N GLU A 4 -4.27 -9.39 -2.73
CA GLU A 4 -4.19 -10.62 -1.93
C GLU A 4 -5.26 -10.62 -0.82
N CYS A 5 -6.30 -9.80 -0.96
CA CYS A 5 -7.42 -9.74 -0.03
C CYS A 5 -8.54 -10.61 -0.58
N TYR A 6 -8.79 -11.74 0.06
CA TYR A 6 -9.92 -12.62 -0.25
C TYR A 6 -10.99 -12.48 0.83
N ASN A 7 -12.22 -12.18 0.42
CA ASN A 7 -13.39 -12.23 1.29
C ASN A 7 -14.39 -13.21 0.68
N PRO A 8 -14.51 -14.46 1.18
CA PRO A 8 -15.46 -15.43 0.64
C PRO A 8 -16.92 -15.06 0.89
N ASN A 9 -17.18 -14.20 1.89
CA ASN A 9 -18.52 -13.79 2.30
C ASN A 9 -18.89 -12.39 1.79
N SER A 10 -18.15 -11.87 0.81
CA SER A 10 -18.51 -10.62 0.16
C SER A 10 -19.79 -10.82 -0.65
N TYR A 11 -20.73 -9.92 -0.48
CA TYR A 11 -21.99 -9.92 -1.20
C TYR A 11 -22.24 -8.53 -1.78
N ASP A 12 -22.38 -8.46 -3.10
CA ASP A 12 -22.83 -7.27 -3.78
C ASP A 12 -24.37 -7.29 -3.86
N GLY A 13 -25.02 -6.66 -2.88
CA GLY A 13 -26.47 -6.60 -2.81
C GLY A 13 -27.16 -5.82 -3.93
N TRP A 14 -26.41 -5.14 -4.81
CA TRP A 14 -26.97 -4.51 -6.00
C TRP A 14 -27.07 -5.49 -7.19
N ASN A 15 -26.08 -6.38 -7.34
CA ASN A 15 -26.01 -7.33 -8.45
C ASN A 15 -26.32 -8.78 -8.04
N ASP A 16 -26.58 -9.05 -6.76
CA ASP A 16 -26.85 -10.37 -6.20
C ASP A 16 -25.70 -11.37 -6.45
N VAL A 17 -24.46 -10.88 -6.31
CA VAL A 17 -23.24 -11.67 -6.55
C VAL A 17 -22.51 -11.93 -5.23
N GLU A 18 -22.25 -13.20 -4.95
CA GLU A 18 -21.39 -13.66 -3.86
C GLU A 18 -19.91 -13.78 -4.30
N GLY A 19 -18.98 -13.57 -3.39
CA GLY A 19 -17.55 -13.76 -3.63
C GLY A 19 -16.85 -12.62 -4.39
N CYS A 20 -17.35 -11.40 -4.29
CA CYS A 20 -16.70 -10.21 -4.87
C CYS A 20 -15.33 -9.89 -4.25
N GLU A 21 -14.39 -9.45 -5.09
CA GLU A 21 -13.09 -8.92 -4.66
C GLU A 21 -13.24 -7.49 -4.10
N PHE A 22 -13.60 -7.38 -2.82
CA PHE A 22 -13.57 -6.08 -2.14
C PHE A 22 -12.20 -5.80 -1.55
N ARG A 23 -11.51 -4.81 -2.12
CA ARG A 23 -10.29 -4.28 -1.51
C ARG A 23 -10.64 -3.46 -0.27
N TYR A 24 -10.06 -3.86 0.86
CA TYR A 24 -10.14 -3.06 2.08
C TYR A 24 -9.41 -1.72 1.88
N PRO A 25 -10.02 -0.57 2.22
CA PRO A 25 -9.33 0.71 2.11
C PRO A 25 -8.18 0.78 3.09
N ILE A 26 -7.06 1.34 2.65
CA ILE A 26 -5.97 1.76 3.55
C ILE A 26 -6.23 3.20 3.95
N SER A 27 -6.16 3.49 5.24
CA SER A 27 -6.18 4.85 5.77
C SER A 27 -4.76 5.42 5.77
N ILE A 28 -4.59 6.59 5.16
CA ILE A 28 -3.32 7.28 5.00
C ILE A 28 -3.45 8.65 5.64
N ARG A 29 -2.44 9.06 6.41
CA ARG A 29 -2.42 10.37 7.05
C ARG A 29 -2.02 11.44 6.03
N THR A 30 -2.86 12.45 5.85
CA THR A 30 -2.57 13.62 5.01
C THR A 30 -1.71 14.63 5.77
N GLN A 31 -1.19 15.63 5.05
CA GLN A 31 -0.46 16.74 5.66
C GLN A 31 -1.28 17.55 6.67
N SER A 32 -2.60 17.66 6.48
CA SER A 32 -3.50 18.30 7.45
C SER A 32 -3.57 17.54 8.78
N GLY A 33 -3.08 16.30 8.81
CA GLY A 33 -3.14 15.40 9.97
C GLY A 33 -4.36 14.49 9.98
N ASP A 34 -5.28 14.67 9.03
CA ASP A 34 -6.46 13.84 8.85
C ASP A 34 -6.12 12.49 8.22
N PHE A 35 -7.05 11.54 8.27
CA PHE A 35 -6.90 10.25 7.60
C PHE A 35 -7.84 10.14 6.41
N THR A 36 -7.25 9.92 5.24
CA THR A 36 -7.96 9.67 3.98
C THR A 36 -7.96 8.19 3.65
N LYS A 37 -9.12 7.66 3.28
CA LYS A 37 -9.28 6.26 2.85
C LYS A 37 -8.99 6.13 1.36
N VAL A 38 -7.99 5.31 1.03
CA VAL A 38 -7.62 5.00 -0.35
C VAL A 38 -7.98 3.55 -0.67
N LYS A 39 -8.81 3.37 -1.69
CA LYS A 39 -9.21 2.05 -2.23
C LYS A 39 -8.47 1.69 -3.53
N THR A 40 -7.84 2.67 -4.15
CA THR A 40 -7.18 2.55 -5.46
C THR A 40 -5.66 2.52 -5.29
N ASN A 41 -4.91 2.55 -6.40
CA ASN A 41 -3.46 2.65 -6.35
C ASN A 41 -3.07 3.99 -5.69
N ILE A 42 -2.22 3.93 -4.66
CA ILE A 42 -1.76 5.08 -3.89
C ILE A 42 -1.02 6.10 -4.77
N ASN A 43 -0.37 5.66 -5.84
CA ASN A 43 0.40 6.53 -6.73
C ASN A 43 -0.48 7.28 -7.75
N THR A 44 -1.74 6.87 -7.92
CA THR A 44 -2.64 7.41 -8.95
C THR A 44 -3.96 7.92 -8.39
N THR A 45 -4.11 7.93 -7.07
CA THR A 45 -5.35 8.39 -6.44
C THR A 45 -5.39 9.92 -6.41
N PRO A 46 -6.48 10.57 -6.84
CA PRO A 46 -6.61 12.03 -6.75
C PRO A 46 -6.82 12.51 -5.30
N LEU A 47 -7.05 11.58 -4.37
CA LEU A 47 -7.30 11.87 -2.95
C LEU A 47 -6.02 12.15 -2.15
N LEU A 48 -4.85 11.93 -2.75
CA LEU A 48 -3.56 12.20 -2.13
C LEU A 48 -2.71 13.03 -3.08
N SER A 49 -2.05 14.03 -2.50
CA SER A 49 -0.95 14.72 -3.15
C SER A 49 0.34 13.93 -2.97
N LYS A 50 1.37 14.22 -3.78
CA LYS A 50 2.69 13.57 -3.63
C LYS A 50 3.30 13.89 -2.26
N GLU A 51 2.98 15.06 -1.75
CA GLU A 51 3.45 15.61 -0.50
C GLU A 51 2.79 14.93 0.72
N ASP A 52 1.65 14.25 0.54
CA ASP A 52 1.04 13.40 1.57
C ASP A 52 1.78 12.07 1.74
N ILE A 53 2.46 11.57 0.70
CA ILE A 53 3.15 10.28 0.70
C ILE A 53 4.61 10.46 1.16
N THR A 54 4.78 10.64 2.46
CA THR A 54 6.09 10.76 3.12
C THR A 54 6.48 9.45 3.84
N PRO A 55 7.77 9.21 4.13
CA PRO A 55 8.19 8.04 4.92
C PRO A 55 7.48 7.93 6.28
N ASP A 56 7.16 9.07 6.92
CA ASP A 56 6.40 9.11 8.16
C ASP A 56 4.93 8.69 7.94
N SER A 57 4.26 9.27 6.93
CA SER A 57 2.89 8.89 6.58
C SER A 57 2.76 7.40 6.26
N ILE A 58 3.76 6.82 5.58
CA ILE A 58 3.80 5.41 5.19
C ILE A 58 3.82 4.52 6.44
N LYS A 59 4.62 4.86 7.46
CA LYS A 59 4.65 4.11 8.72
C LYS A 59 3.27 4.03 9.39
N TYR A 60 2.50 5.12 9.31
CA TYR A 60 1.17 5.20 9.92
C TYR A 60 0.03 4.74 8.99
N MET A 61 0.34 4.26 7.78
CA MET A 61 -0.66 3.64 6.92
C MET A 61 -1.24 2.41 7.58
N LYS A 62 -2.56 2.35 7.66
CA LYS A 62 -3.26 1.32 8.42
C LYS A 62 -4.54 0.84 7.77
N TYR A 63 -4.84 -0.44 7.97
CA TYR A 63 -6.22 -0.92 7.88
C TYR A 63 -6.92 -0.67 9.21
N LYS A 64 -8.14 -0.12 9.15
CA LYS A 64 -8.97 0.14 10.33
C LYS A 64 -10.13 -0.84 10.39
N PHE A 65 -10.18 -1.63 11.47
CA PHE A 65 -11.20 -2.64 11.74
C PHE A 65 -11.92 -2.31 13.06
N GLY A 66 -12.92 -1.44 12.99
CA GLY A 66 -13.56 -0.87 14.20
C GLY A 66 -12.54 -0.04 14.99
N SER A 67 -12.30 -0.43 16.25
CA SER A 67 -11.28 0.18 17.12
C SER A 67 -9.87 -0.35 16.88
N ASN A 68 -9.71 -1.45 16.13
CA ASN A 68 -8.41 -2.04 15.85
C ASN A 68 -7.75 -1.39 14.63
N GLU A 69 -6.43 -1.21 14.71
CA GLU A 69 -5.63 -0.56 13.68
C GLU A 69 -4.41 -1.43 13.34
N LEU A 70 -4.38 -1.95 12.12
CA LEU A 70 -3.26 -2.74 11.61
C LEU A 70 -2.36 -1.82 10.76
N PHE A 71 -1.24 -1.38 11.32
CA PHE A 71 -0.24 -0.54 10.66
C PHE A 71 0.55 -1.29 9.59
N ILE A 72 -0.10 -1.53 8.45
CA ILE A 72 0.45 -2.32 7.34
C ILE A 72 1.73 -1.72 6.77
N GLY A 73 1.84 -0.38 6.70
CA GLY A 73 3.03 0.26 6.16
C GLY A 73 4.26 0.03 7.03
N LEU A 74 4.13 0.16 8.35
CA LEU A 74 5.20 -0.21 9.29
C LEU A 74 5.56 -1.70 9.20
N GLY A 75 4.58 -2.58 9.02
CA GLY A 75 4.81 -4.02 8.82
C GLY A 75 5.66 -4.31 7.59
N ILE A 76 5.36 -3.66 6.45
CA ILE A 76 6.13 -3.81 5.20
C ILE A 76 7.56 -3.29 5.39
N ILE A 77 7.74 -2.12 6.02
CA ILE A 77 9.07 -1.57 6.29
C ILE A 77 9.91 -2.58 7.09
N LYS A 78 9.36 -3.13 8.17
CA LYS A 78 10.06 -4.13 8.98
C LYS A 78 10.39 -5.42 8.22
N ALA A 79 9.51 -5.84 7.31
CA ALA A 79 9.76 -7.01 6.47
C ALA A 79 10.93 -6.74 5.51
N LEU A 80 10.98 -5.55 4.89
CA LEU A 80 12.09 -5.16 4.02
C LEU A 80 13.41 -5.06 4.82
N GLU A 81 13.41 -4.37 5.96
CA GLU A 81 14.57 -4.28 6.86
C GLU A 81 15.09 -5.66 7.30
N PHE A 82 14.18 -6.60 7.57
CA PHE A 82 14.54 -7.98 7.89
C PHE A 82 15.26 -8.66 6.71
N LEU A 83 14.75 -8.50 5.48
CA LEU A 83 15.36 -9.08 4.28
C LEU A 83 16.73 -8.45 3.99
N GLU A 84 16.88 -7.13 4.11
CA GLU A 84 18.17 -6.44 3.96
C GLU A 84 19.21 -6.99 4.93
N ARG A 85 18.85 -7.06 6.22
CA ARG A 85 19.75 -7.58 7.26
C ARG A 85 20.09 -9.05 7.08
N THR A 86 19.12 -9.88 6.68
CA THR A 86 19.30 -11.34 6.63
C THR A 86 20.11 -11.77 5.42
N TYR A 87 19.92 -11.09 4.28
CA TYR A 87 20.49 -11.51 3.00
C TYR A 87 21.55 -10.53 2.47
N GLY A 88 21.86 -9.44 3.18
CA GLY A 88 22.80 -8.41 2.72
C GLY A 88 22.30 -7.66 1.48
N LEU A 89 20.98 -7.50 1.35
CA LEU A 89 20.35 -6.78 0.25
C LEU A 89 20.33 -5.27 0.54
N ASP A 90 20.35 -4.46 -0.51
CA ASP A 90 20.05 -3.03 -0.46
C ASP A 90 18.94 -2.75 -1.48
N PHE A 91 17.70 -2.56 -1.01
CA PHE A 91 16.57 -2.34 -1.92
C PHE A 91 16.67 -1.01 -2.67
N ASN A 92 17.39 -0.01 -2.15
CA ASN A 92 17.58 1.26 -2.83
C ASN A 92 18.52 1.10 -4.04
N GLU A 93 19.62 0.37 -3.88
CA GLU A 93 20.52 0.05 -4.99
C GLU A 93 19.84 -0.83 -6.03
N LEU A 94 19.09 -1.85 -5.61
CA LEU A 94 18.31 -2.71 -6.51
C LEU A 94 17.26 -1.90 -7.30
N ALA A 95 16.59 -0.94 -6.66
CA ALA A 95 15.63 -0.07 -7.34
C ALA A 95 16.31 0.84 -8.39
N LYS A 96 17.50 1.38 -8.10
CA LYS A 96 18.27 2.17 -9.08
C LYS A 96 18.60 1.34 -10.33
N GLN A 97 19.05 0.10 -10.15
CA GLN A 97 19.38 -0.80 -11.26
C GLN A 97 18.16 -1.12 -12.14
N GLN A 98 16.98 -1.33 -11.57
CA GLN A 98 15.76 -1.53 -12.36
C GLN A 98 15.35 -0.29 -13.16
N ASN A 99 15.46 0.91 -12.57
CA ASN A 99 15.14 2.14 -13.27
C ASN A 99 16.10 2.44 -14.43
N ILE A 100 17.38 2.05 -14.29
CA ILE A 100 18.35 2.10 -15.39
C ILE A 100 17.95 1.12 -16.50
N SER A 101 17.54 -0.11 -16.15
CA SER A 101 17.11 -1.13 -17.12
C SER A 101 15.86 -0.73 -17.91
N THR A 102 14.88 -0.07 -17.28
CA THR A 102 13.66 0.39 -17.95
C THR A 102 13.87 1.63 -18.82
N THR A 103 14.92 2.43 -18.54
CA THR A 103 15.30 3.58 -19.37
C THR A 103 16.15 3.20 -20.58
N THR A 104 16.91 2.09 -20.54
CA THR A 104 17.67 1.59 -21.70
C THR A 104 16.85 0.73 -22.67
N LYS A 105 15.64 0.31 -22.31
CA LYS A 105 14.72 -0.51 -23.14
C LYS A 105 13.66 0.31 -23.89
N ARG A 106 13.96 1.55 -24.31
CA ARG A 106 13.13 2.29 -25.26
C ARG A 106 13.80 2.30 -26.64
N PRO A 107 13.35 1.47 -27.61
CA PRO A 107 13.51 1.78 -29.03
C PRO A 107 12.65 2.99 -29.43
#